data_AF-A0A183GIQ4-F1
#
_entry.id   AF-A0A183GIQ4-F1
#
_cell.length_a   1.000
_cell.length_b   1.000
_cell.length_c   1.000
_cell.angle_alpha   90.00
_cell.angle_beta   90.00
_cell.angle_gamma   90.00
#
_symmetry.space_group_name_H-M   'P 1'
#
loop_
_entity.id
_entity.type
_entity.pdbx_description
1 polymer ?
#
loop_
_entity_poly.entity_id
_entity_poly.type
_entity_poly.pdbx_seq_one_letter_code
_entity_poly.pdbx_strand_id
1 'polypeptide(L)'
;MDSRTHRSNQVSAPEYVFLISELAGEKRFASIVAKRLESLGALTHGDRRATESRDLSQFNLDNKYGRDALEVLLKSVTGALNPPLIPPPENYKPGDFFQGNWPAFPAPALFIRSRFSCADHECLDMRLYMEGVGLLSKQPNTDCYIIERDSATIAKFLNRILGIPVHAQNALFHYFTEIVAELIAQAKLDGTYDMGIMDLGTGGDQVRRLETRVFVGKADKGGFRVEMQKIGVERGLSWNEAYTLYKEHNSDEDGFYVSSGSGRQVAVLVYGIGKRRFDSGARYSIYQPYTYFGLPLALLPIAKFRLYAVTRPSIGRSPKLITMADITKRFIKVAPEDAKKLWEDQYEGANDNCHHTYVNGKCKSEAMGVYCEVGRRTRTYFVLSGSVLSVWPVVEEVLSDRDRKASRMQVIRVRTEQDQKIVGVLVLPQFVRKLVARLEEHCSRCFVEAKKEDNKDKSN
;
A
#
# COMPACT_ATOMS: atom_id res chain seq x y z
N MET A 1 36.32 -4.05 7.43
CA MET A 1 37.11 -3.25 8.38
C MET A 1 36.33 -1.95 8.60
N ASP A 2 35.75 -1.65 9.76
CA ASP A 2 35.77 -2.40 11.03
C ASP A 2 34.40 -2.46 11.71
N SER A 3 34.07 -3.63 12.28
CA SER A 3 32.77 -3.90 12.91
C SER A 3 32.84 -3.83 14.43
N ARG A 4 33.31 -2.69 14.99
CA ARG A 4 33.24 -2.31 16.42
C ARG A 4 33.64 -0.84 16.64
N THR A 5 32.81 0.07 16.15
CA THR A 5 32.93 1.53 16.38
C THR A 5 32.52 1.93 17.79
N HIS A 6 31.54 1.24 18.39
CA HIS A 6 31.16 1.45 19.79
C HIS A 6 32.22 0.84 20.72
N ARG A 7 32.70 1.62 21.70
CA ARG A 7 33.63 1.15 22.75
C ARG A 7 33.03 1.33 24.15
N SER A 8 33.55 0.61 25.14
CA SER A 8 33.21 0.80 26.55
C SER A 8 33.74 2.14 27.07
N ASN A 9 33.05 2.76 28.03
CA ASN A 9 33.39 4.06 28.64
C ASN A 9 33.54 5.24 27.65
N GLN A 10 32.83 5.14 26.53
CA GLN A 10 32.70 6.18 25.51
C GLN A 10 31.89 7.39 26.04
N VAL A 11 32.50 8.58 26.03
CA VAL A 11 31.91 9.82 26.61
C VAL A 11 30.77 10.39 25.73
N SER A 12 30.87 10.27 24.41
CA SER A 12 29.87 10.75 23.44
C SER A 12 29.57 9.68 22.39
N ALA A 13 28.32 9.59 21.94
CA ALA A 13 27.94 8.64 20.90
C ALA A 13 28.62 8.97 19.56
N PRO A 14 29.14 7.99 18.81
CA PRO A 14 29.70 8.22 17.49
C PRO A 14 28.60 8.62 16.51
N GLU A 15 28.71 9.82 15.94
CA GLU A 15 27.81 10.25 14.87
C GLU A 15 28.26 9.69 13.51
N TYR A 16 27.37 8.93 12.87
CA TYR A 16 27.55 8.50 11.49
C TYR A 16 26.86 9.47 10.56
N VAL A 17 27.58 10.10 9.64
CA VAL A 17 26.97 10.86 8.53
C VAL A 17 27.06 10.00 7.27
N PHE A 18 25.91 9.59 6.75
CA PHE A 18 25.83 8.93 5.45
C PHE A 18 25.80 9.99 4.36
N LEU A 19 26.93 10.18 3.67
CA LEU A 19 26.96 10.93 2.42
C LEU A 19 26.27 10.08 1.35
N ILE A 20 25.31 10.69 0.64
CA ILE A 20 24.64 10.13 -0.53
C ILE A 20 24.60 11.26 -1.56
N SER A 21 25.31 11.13 -2.67
CA SER A 21 25.25 12.12 -3.75
C SER A 21 23.88 12.13 -4.43
N GLU A 22 23.56 13.24 -5.09
CA GLU A 22 22.26 13.39 -5.76
C GLU A 22 22.09 12.54 -7.03
N LEU A 23 23.15 11.81 -7.42
CA LEU A 23 23.15 10.91 -8.58
C LEU A 23 22.21 9.73 -8.37
N ALA A 24 21.35 9.47 -9.36
CA ALA A 24 20.44 8.33 -9.37
C ALA A 24 21.16 6.97 -9.22
N GLY A 25 22.38 6.87 -9.74
CA GLY A 25 23.25 5.69 -9.57
C GLY A 25 23.63 5.40 -8.11
N GLU A 26 23.72 6.43 -7.25
CA GLU A 26 24.07 6.28 -5.84
C GLU A 26 22.83 5.96 -4.97
N LYS A 27 21.68 6.55 -5.31
CA LYS A 27 20.38 6.23 -4.70
C LYS A 27 20.00 4.75 -4.87
N ARG A 28 20.51 4.06 -5.89
CA ARG A 28 20.46 2.58 -6.03
C ARG A 28 21.27 1.83 -4.98
N PHE A 29 22.45 2.32 -4.59
CA PHE A 29 23.21 1.69 -3.50
C PHE A 29 22.52 1.93 -2.14
N ALA A 30 21.97 3.13 -1.92
CA ALA A 30 21.15 3.43 -0.76
C ALA A 30 19.93 2.49 -0.64
N SER A 31 19.20 2.23 -1.74
CA SER A 31 18.04 1.32 -1.70
C SER A 31 18.39 -0.15 -1.43
N ILE A 32 19.51 -0.63 -1.97
CA ILE A 32 20.03 -1.99 -1.68
C ILE A 32 20.49 -2.11 -0.22
N VAL A 33 21.12 -1.06 0.32
CA VAL A 33 21.54 -1.02 1.73
C VAL A 33 20.34 -0.95 2.68
N ALA A 34 19.36 -0.08 2.41
CA ALA A 34 18.12 0.01 3.18
C ALA A 34 17.38 -1.34 3.22
N LYS A 35 17.18 -1.99 2.06
CA LYS A 35 16.55 -3.31 1.98
C LYS A 35 17.30 -4.40 2.78
N ARG A 36 18.64 -4.34 2.83
CA ARG A 36 19.45 -5.24 3.67
C ARG A 36 19.28 -4.93 5.16
N LEU A 37 19.29 -3.67 5.57
CA LEU A 37 19.10 -3.25 6.96
C LEU A 37 17.68 -3.59 7.47
N GLU A 38 16.66 -3.44 6.62
CA GLU A 38 15.28 -3.88 6.89
C GLU A 38 15.20 -5.39 7.10
N SER A 39 15.79 -6.17 6.17
CA SER A 39 15.84 -7.64 6.26
C SER A 39 16.67 -8.17 7.44
N LEU A 40 17.52 -7.35 8.05
CA LEU A 40 18.31 -7.68 9.24
C LEU A 40 17.65 -7.19 10.54
N GLY A 41 16.49 -6.54 10.48
CA GLY A 41 15.83 -5.89 11.63
C GLY A 41 16.54 -4.63 12.14
N ALA A 42 17.75 -4.33 11.64
CA ALA A 42 18.56 -3.18 12.04
C ALA A 42 17.96 -1.82 11.65
N LEU A 43 17.00 -1.81 10.71
CA LEU A 43 16.21 -0.63 10.34
C LEU A 43 14.98 -0.44 11.25
N THR A 44 14.66 -1.40 12.11
CA THR A 44 13.58 -1.27 13.11
C THR A 44 14.08 -0.61 14.39
N HIS A 45 13.22 0.17 15.05
CA HIS A 45 13.57 1.02 16.20
C HIS A 45 13.90 0.20 17.48
N GLY A 46 15.07 -0.43 17.53
CA GLY A 46 15.54 -1.20 18.69
C GLY A 46 15.97 -0.35 19.89
N ASP A 47 16.40 0.90 19.68
CA ASP A 47 16.68 1.85 20.76
C ASP A 47 15.44 2.72 21.06
N ARG A 48 15.02 2.73 22.32
CA ARG A 48 13.93 3.56 22.86
C ARG A 48 14.15 5.08 22.70
N ARG A 49 15.36 5.53 22.34
CA ARG A 49 15.72 6.95 22.13
C ARG A 49 15.79 7.38 20.65
N ALA A 50 15.64 6.45 19.69
CA ALA A 50 15.75 6.73 18.26
C ALA A 50 14.38 6.99 17.61
N THR A 51 13.64 7.99 18.11
CA THR A 51 12.24 8.23 17.73
C THR A 51 12.03 9.05 16.45
N GLU A 52 12.99 9.87 16.02
CA GLU A 52 12.70 10.93 15.02
C GLU A 52 13.67 11.07 13.83
N SER A 53 14.93 10.63 13.92
CA SER A 53 15.98 11.23 13.07
C SER A 53 16.38 10.50 11.77
N ARG A 54 16.16 9.18 11.62
CA ARG A 54 16.79 8.38 10.54
C ARG A 54 15.91 7.25 9.97
N ASP A 55 14.75 7.59 9.42
CA ASP A 55 13.96 6.63 8.64
C ASP A 55 14.61 6.35 7.27
N LEU A 56 15.19 5.16 7.13
CA LEU A 56 15.78 4.69 5.87
C LEU A 56 14.76 3.98 4.95
N SER A 57 13.51 3.78 5.39
CA SER A 57 12.47 3.11 4.59
C SER A 57 12.12 3.89 3.32
N GLN A 58 12.29 5.22 3.33
CA GLN A 58 12.15 6.10 2.15
C GLN A 58 13.04 5.69 0.97
N PHE A 59 14.15 4.98 1.23
CA PHE A 59 15.03 4.46 0.17
C PHE A 59 14.63 3.06 -0.32
N ASN A 60 13.72 2.33 0.35
CA ASN A 60 13.25 1.02 -0.13
C ASN A 60 12.22 1.17 -1.26
N LEU A 61 12.72 1.35 -2.47
CA LEU A 61 11.93 1.46 -3.71
C LEU A 61 11.38 0.10 -4.21
N ASP A 62 11.76 -1.05 -3.61
CA ASP A 62 11.31 -2.39 -4.02
C ASP A 62 10.04 -2.82 -3.25
N ASN A 63 9.07 -1.90 -3.21
CA ASN A 63 7.79 -2.03 -2.52
C ASN A 63 6.63 -2.09 -3.56
N LYS A 64 5.36 -1.87 -3.16
CA LYS A 64 4.24 -1.78 -4.14
C LYS A 64 4.28 -0.47 -4.94
N TYR A 65 4.32 0.68 -4.27
CA TYR A 65 4.39 2.01 -4.88
C TYR A 65 5.52 2.18 -5.90
N GLY A 66 6.70 1.61 -5.63
CA GLY A 66 7.80 1.62 -6.60
C GLY A 66 7.50 0.85 -7.88
N ARG A 67 6.90 -0.33 -7.78
CA ARG A 67 6.50 -1.15 -8.95
C ARG A 67 5.34 -0.50 -9.71
N ASP A 68 4.35 0.01 -8.99
CA ASP A 68 3.22 0.74 -9.56
C ASP A 68 3.70 2.02 -10.28
N ALA A 69 4.66 2.75 -9.69
CA ALA A 69 5.31 3.91 -10.31
C ALA A 69 6.13 3.57 -11.54
N LEU A 70 6.83 2.43 -11.55
CA LEU A 70 7.57 1.96 -12.72
C LEU A 70 6.62 1.62 -13.88
N GLU A 71 5.48 1.01 -13.60
CA GLU A 71 4.44 0.73 -14.59
C GLU A 71 3.81 2.03 -15.14
N VAL A 72 3.55 3.02 -14.28
CA VAL A 72 3.08 4.36 -14.69
C VAL A 72 4.12 5.07 -15.57
N LEU A 73 5.38 5.11 -15.15
CA LEU A 73 6.48 5.72 -15.91
C LEU A 73 6.62 5.10 -17.30
N LEU A 74 6.66 3.76 -17.38
CA LEU A 74 6.79 3.05 -18.63
C LEU A 74 5.61 3.31 -19.57
N LYS A 75 4.38 3.43 -19.04
CA LYS A 75 3.20 3.79 -19.83
C LYS A 75 3.18 5.26 -20.27
N SER A 76 3.66 6.19 -19.45
CA SER A 76 3.80 7.60 -19.85
C SER A 76 4.84 7.76 -20.96
N VAL A 77 6.04 7.18 -20.81
CA VAL A 77 7.11 7.29 -21.82
C VAL A 77 6.73 6.59 -23.13
N THR A 78 5.95 5.51 -23.10
CA THR A 78 5.42 4.86 -24.32
C THR A 78 4.17 5.54 -24.91
N GLY A 79 3.65 6.62 -24.30
CA GLY A 79 2.42 7.29 -24.72
C GLY A 79 1.13 6.51 -24.43
N ALA A 80 1.22 5.31 -23.83
CA ALA A 80 0.09 4.47 -23.46
C ALA A 80 -0.74 5.04 -22.28
N LEU A 81 -0.18 5.98 -21.51
CA LEU A 81 -0.87 6.79 -20.51
C LEU A 81 -0.76 8.27 -20.87
N ASN A 82 -1.78 8.76 -21.57
CA ASN A 82 -1.94 10.15 -22.00
C ASN A 82 -3.31 10.68 -21.52
N PRO A 83 -3.40 11.81 -20.79
CA PRO A 83 -2.28 12.56 -20.20
C PRO A 83 -1.50 11.71 -19.17
N PRO A 84 -0.20 11.99 -18.95
CA PRO A 84 0.58 11.34 -17.91
C PRO A 84 0.06 11.72 -16.51
N LEU A 85 0.40 10.92 -15.49
CA LEU A 85 -0.04 11.16 -14.11
C LEU A 85 0.58 12.45 -13.53
N ILE A 86 1.80 12.77 -13.95
CA ILE A 86 2.58 13.95 -13.57
C ILE A 86 3.19 14.53 -14.86
N PRO A 87 3.32 15.86 -15.03
CA PRO A 87 4.09 16.43 -16.14
C PRO A 87 5.56 15.96 -16.13
N PRO A 88 6.27 16.02 -17.28
CA PRO A 88 7.69 15.73 -17.32
C PRO A 88 8.50 16.82 -16.57
N PRO A 89 9.78 16.56 -16.21
CA PRO A 89 10.63 17.57 -15.61
C PRO A 89 10.84 18.77 -16.56
N GLU A 90 10.32 19.95 -16.20
CA GLU A 90 10.33 21.18 -17.02
C GLU A 90 11.75 21.62 -17.46
N ASN A 91 12.76 21.23 -16.68
CA ASN A 91 14.17 21.55 -16.93
C ASN A 91 14.94 20.45 -17.70
N TYR A 92 14.27 19.46 -18.29
CA TYR A 92 14.95 18.43 -19.08
C TYR A 92 15.64 19.03 -20.32
N LYS A 93 16.91 18.67 -20.51
CA LYS A 93 17.71 18.99 -21.70
C LYS A 93 18.68 17.82 -21.97
N PRO A 94 18.95 17.46 -23.24
CA PRO A 94 18.44 18.06 -24.47
C PRO A 94 17.11 17.44 -24.96
N GLY A 95 16.20 18.26 -25.47
CA GLY A 95 14.95 17.83 -26.11
C GLY A 95 13.72 17.83 -25.21
N ASP A 96 12.61 17.30 -25.75
CA ASP A 96 11.41 16.98 -24.95
C ASP A 96 11.52 15.57 -24.35
N PHE A 97 10.87 15.37 -23.22
CA PHE A 97 10.86 14.13 -22.46
C PHE A 97 9.88 13.09 -23.03
N PHE A 98 8.89 13.48 -23.85
CA PHE A 98 7.85 12.57 -24.37
C PHE A 98 7.72 12.51 -25.91
N GLN A 99 7.95 13.59 -26.67
CA GLN A 99 7.91 13.60 -28.14
C GLN A 99 8.86 14.62 -28.80
N GLY A 100 9.79 14.10 -29.62
CA GLY A 100 10.50 14.88 -30.66
C GLY A 100 10.11 14.46 -32.10
N ASN A 101 10.03 15.44 -33.00
CA ASN A 101 9.92 15.43 -34.49
C ASN A 101 9.65 16.91 -34.92
N TRP A 102 9.72 17.43 -36.16
CA TRP A 102 9.97 17.02 -37.56
C TRP A 102 10.31 18.35 -38.33
N PRO A 103 10.62 18.42 -39.65
CA PRO A 103 10.90 17.38 -40.67
C PRO A 103 12.17 17.68 -41.54
N ALA A 104 12.29 16.98 -42.66
CA ALA A 104 12.87 17.42 -43.95
C ALA A 104 14.35 17.93 -44.04
N PHE A 105 15.27 17.02 -44.38
CA PHE A 105 15.79 16.84 -45.76
C PHE A 105 16.37 15.40 -45.89
N PRO A 106 16.49 14.80 -47.09
CA PRO A 106 17.03 13.46 -47.25
C PRO A 106 18.56 13.48 -47.38
N ALA A 107 19.25 12.75 -46.51
CA ALA A 107 20.68 12.47 -46.60
C ALA A 107 20.95 10.95 -46.55
N PRO A 108 22.05 10.44 -47.14
CA PRO A 108 22.13 9.02 -47.53
C PRO A 108 22.39 8.05 -46.37
N ALA A 109 21.86 6.83 -46.50
CA ALA A 109 22.03 5.75 -45.53
C ALA A 109 23.47 5.18 -45.54
N LEU A 110 24.38 5.74 -44.72
CA LEU A 110 25.74 5.19 -44.58
C LEU A 110 26.46 5.47 -43.23
N PHE A 111 25.76 5.88 -42.16
CA PHE A 111 26.38 6.16 -40.85
C PHE A 111 25.72 5.46 -39.65
N ILE A 112 26.02 4.16 -39.48
CA ILE A 112 25.90 3.47 -38.17
C ILE A 112 27.18 2.65 -37.91
N ARG A 113 28.30 3.34 -37.60
CA ARG A 113 29.40 2.75 -36.83
C ARG A 113 30.35 3.81 -36.28
N SER A 114 30.80 3.59 -35.03
CA SER A 114 31.56 4.56 -34.22
C SER A 114 30.75 5.83 -33.92
N ARG A 115 31.05 6.65 -32.91
CA ARG A 115 31.71 6.50 -31.59
C ARG A 115 31.50 7.87 -30.94
N PHE A 116 31.23 7.94 -29.64
CA PHE A 116 31.01 9.20 -28.89
C PHE A 116 31.78 10.42 -29.43
N SER A 117 31.04 11.41 -29.93
CA SER A 117 31.49 12.79 -30.04
C SER A 117 30.30 13.68 -29.68
N CYS A 118 30.44 14.50 -28.65
CA CYS A 118 29.36 15.33 -28.13
C CYS A 118 29.52 16.76 -28.65
N ALA A 119 28.77 17.10 -29.70
CA ALA A 119 28.64 18.48 -30.18
C ALA A 119 27.22 18.68 -30.72
N ASP A 120 26.67 19.86 -30.41
CA ASP A 120 25.35 20.37 -30.84
C ASP A 120 24.10 19.60 -30.35
N HIS A 121 23.00 20.35 -30.23
CA HIS A 121 21.84 19.99 -29.41
C HIS A 121 20.75 19.25 -30.21
N GLU A 122 20.97 17.97 -30.54
CA GLU A 122 19.88 17.11 -31.02
C GLU A 122 19.00 16.63 -29.85
N CYS A 123 17.68 16.74 -30.01
CA CYS A 123 16.68 16.47 -28.99
C CYS A 123 16.52 14.96 -28.74
N LEU A 124 17.18 14.40 -27.72
CA LEU A 124 17.13 12.95 -27.48
C LEU A 124 15.95 12.54 -26.58
N ASP A 125 15.01 11.85 -27.20
CA ASP A 125 13.80 11.28 -26.61
C ASP A 125 14.13 10.16 -25.60
N MET A 126 13.45 10.15 -24.45
CA MET A 126 13.57 9.10 -23.42
C MET A 126 13.26 7.70 -23.96
N ARG A 127 12.38 7.58 -24.97
CA ARG A 127 12.07 6.32 -25.66
C ARG A 127 13.32 5.69 -26.27
N LEU A 128 14.20 6.48 -26.88
CA LEU A 128 15.47 6.03 -27.49
C LEU A 128 16.48 5.58 -26.42
N TYR A 129 16.59 6.33 -25.31
CA TYR A 129 17.44 5.93 -24.19
C TYR A 129 16.97 4.61 -23.56
N MET A 130 15.66 4.41 -23.41
CA MET A 130 15.08 3.20 -22.81
C MET A 130 15.09 1.99 -23.76
N GLU A 131 15.02 2.20 -25.08
CA GLU A 131 15.29 1.17 -26.09
C GLU A 131 16.77 0.76 -26.05
N GLY A 132 17.71 1.71 -26.03
CA GLY A 132 19.15 1.45 -26.03
C GLY A 132 19.66 0.62 -24.84
N VAL A 133 18.93 0.57 -23.72
CA VAL A 133 19.24 -0.29 -22.56
C VAL A 133 18.31 -1.50 -22.40
N GLY A 134 17.41 -1.76 -23.36
CA GLY A 134 16.52 -2.92 -23.36
C GLY A 134 15.45 -2.89 -22.27
N LEU A 135 14.84 -1.72 -22.03
CA LEU A 135 13.60 -1.56 -21.27
C LEU A 135 12.37 -1.46 -22.18
N LEU A 136 12.56 -0.85 -23.36
CA LEU A 136 11.57 -0.77 -24.44
C LEU A 136 12.09 -1.50 -25.70
N SER A 137 11.18 -1.82 -26.60
CA SER A 137 11.46 -2.43 -27.91
C SER A 137 10.53 -1.82 -28.96
N LYS A 138 11.08 -1.21 -30.02
CA LYS A 138 10.28 -0.57 -31.07
C LYS A 138 9.63 -1.60 -32.00
N GLN A 139 8.35 -1.43 -32.32
CA GLN A 139 7.69 -2.29 -33.28
C GLN A 139 8.20 -2.05 -34.71
N PRO A 140 8.42 -3.10 -35.51
CA PRO A 140 8.64 -2.91 -36.95
C PRO A 140 7.41 -2.27 -37.58
N ASN A 141 7.64 -1.23 -38.39
CA ASN A 141 6.65 -0.47 -39.15
C ASN A 141 5.66 0.43 -38.37
N THR A 142 5.89 0.70 -37.07
CA THR A 142 5.16 1.76 -36.32
C THR A 142 6.11 2.56 -35.42
N ASP A 143 5.71 3.76 -34.96
CA ASP A 143 6.45 4.50 -33.92
C ASP A 143 6.07 4.07 -32.49
N CYS A 144 5.44 2.90 -32.36
CA CYS A 144 4.98 2.36 -31.08
C CYS A 144 6.08 1.53 -30.41
N TYR A 145 6.32 1.81 -29.13
CA TYR A 145 7.29 1.08 -28.30
C TYR A 145 6.55 0.11 -27.38
N ILE A 146 6.97 -1.15 -27.35
CA ILE A 146 6.49 -2.17 -26.40
C ILE A 146 7.37 -2.11 -25.14
N ILE A 147 6.74 -2.22 -23.97
CA ILE A 147 7.45 -2.46 -22.71
C ILE A 147 7.92 -3.91 -22.69
N GLU A 148 9.24 -4.13 -22.57
CA GLU A 148 9.77 -5.50 -22.52
C GLU A 148 9.24 -6.24 -21.29
N ARG A 149 8.69 -7.45 -21.47
CA ARG A 149 8.00 -8.18 -20.39
C ARG A 149 8.90 -8.45 -19.19
N ASP A 150 10.18 -8.64 -19.46
CA ASP A 150 11.22 -8.87 -18.45
C ASP A 150 11.72 -7.58 -17.79
N SER A 151 11.36 -6.37 -18.26
CA SER A 151 11.87 -5.09 -17.74
C SER A 151 11.21 -4.63 -16.44
N ALA A 152 9.98 -5.09 -16.17
CA ALA A 152 9.06 -4.58 -15.14
C ALA A 152 9.44 -4.90 -13.66
N THR A 153 10.72 -4.93 -13.32
CA THR A 153 11.20 -5.08 -11.93
C THR A 153 12.16 -3.96 -11.58
N ILE A 154 12.02 -3.42 -10.37
CA ILE A 154 12.82 -2.30 -9.87
C ILE A 154 14.31 -2.60 -9.94
N ALA A 155 14.73 -3.81 -9.55
CA ALA A 155 16.13 -4.23 -9.65
C ALA A 155 16.68 -4.20 -11.09
N LYS A 156 15.89 -4.58 -12.11
CA LYS A 156 16.33 -4.50 -13.51
C LYS A 156 16.30 -3.06 -14.01
N PHE A 157 15.25 -2.29 -13.76
CA PHE A 157 15.18 -0.87 -14.11
C PHE A 157 16.40 -0.09 -13.57
N LEU A 158 16.67 -0.18 -12.27
CA LEU A 158 17.82 0.48 -11.63
C LEU A 158 19.17 -0.02 -12.15
N ASN A 159 19.27 -1.25 -12.65
CA ASN A 159 20.49 -1.75 -13.30
C ASN A 159 20.62 -1.30 -14.75
N ARG A 160 19.51 -1.11 -15.50
CA ARG A 160 19.53 -0.67 -16.90
C ARG A 160 19.80 0.83 -17.04
N ILE A 161 19.25 1.67 -16.16
CA ILE A 161 19.51 3.12 -16.19
C ILE A 161 20.97 3.50 -15.87
N LEU A 162 21.81 2.56 -15.42
CA LEU A 162 23.26 2.77 -15.33
C LEU A 162 23.95 2.80 -16.70
N GLY A 163 23.26 2.39 -17.77
CA GLY A 163 23.77 2.40 -19.15
C GLY A 163 23.44 3.65 -19.96
N ILE A 164 22.68 4.61 -19.40
CA ILE A 164 22.33 5.87 -20.09
C ILE A 164 23.15 7.05 -19.50
N PRO A 165 23.32 8.16 -20.23
CA PRO A 165 24.07 9.33 -19.75
C PRO A 165 23.49 9.92 -18.45
N VAL A 166 24.36 10.48 -17.60
CA VAL A 166 24.01 10.95 -16.25
C VAL A 166 22.84 11.96 -16.22
N HIS A 167 22.74 12.84 -17.22
CA HIS A 167 21.61 13.79 -17.31
C HIS A 167 20.27 13.06 -17.52
N ALA A 168 20.23 12.11 -18.46
CA ALA A 168 19.05 11.30 -18.74
C ALA A 168 18.73 10.35 -17.58
N GLN A 169 19.76 9.76 -16.94
CA GLN A 169 19.60 8.95 -15.74
C GLN A 169 18.94 9.74 -14.61
N ASN A 170 19.44 10.94 -14.31
CA ASN A 170 18.90 11.77 -13.25
C ASN A 170 17.48 12.28 -13.59
N ALA A 171 17.21 12.68 -14.83
CA ALA A 171 15.88 13.12 -15.25
C ALA A 171 14.83 12.00 -15.20
N LEU A 172 15.15 10.81 -15.73
CA LEU A 172 14.27 9.64 -15.72
C LEU A 172 14.03 9.12 -14.29
N PHE A 173 15.06 9.15 -13.43
CA PHE A 173 14.92 8.78 -12.03
C PHE A 173 14.19 9.84 -11.20
N HIS A 174 14.35 11.14 -11.50
CA HIS A 174 13.57 12.21 -10.87
C HIS A 174 12.08 12.05 -11.19
N TYR A 175 11.73 11.84 -12.46
CA TYR A 175 10.35 11.58 -12.88
C TYR A 175 9.78 10.32 -12.20
N PHE A 176 10.60 9.26 -12.07
CA PHE A 176 10.23 8.08 -11.27
C PHE A 176 9.96 8.41 -9.79
N THR A 177 10.82 9.19 -9.13
CA THR A 177 10.63 9.53 -7.71
C THR A 177 9.44 10.44 -7.47
N GLU A 178 9.10 11.35 -8.39
CA GLU A 178 7.87 12.14 -8.29
C GLU A 178 6.62 11.25 -8.39
N ILE A 179 6.61 10.27 -9.30
CA ILE A 179 5.50 9.29 -9.39
C ILE A 179 5.40 8.47 -8.09
N VAL A 180 6.53 8.03 -7.51
CA VAL A 180 6.52 7.35 -6.21
C VAL A 180 5.99 8.26 -5.10
N ALA A 181 6.41 9.53 -5.05
CA ALA A 181 5.97 10.50 -4.05
C ALA A 181 4.46 10.77 -4.14
N GLU A 182 3.93 10.96 -5.33
CA GLU A 182 2.49 11.17 -5.56
C GLU A 182 1.68 9.91 -5.26
N LEU A 183 2.10 8.71 -5.69
CA LEU A 183 1.41 7.46 -5.32
C LEU A 183 1.42 7.20 -3.80
N ILE A 184 2.49 7.62 -3.10
CA ILE A 184 2.55 7.58 -1.63
C ILE A 184 1.64 8.63 -1.01
N ALA A 185 1.61 9.87 -1.52
CA ALA A 185 0.71 10.91 -1.05
C ALA A 185 -0.77 10.52 -1.25
N GLN A 186 -1.10 9.97 -2.42
CA GLN A 186 -2.41 9.39 -2.72
C GLN A 186 -2.79 8.28 -1.73
N ALA A 187 -1.89 7.32 -1.49
CA ALA A 187 -2.16 6.23 -0.55
C ALA A 187 -2.33 6.72 0.89
N LYS A 188 -1.58 7.75 1.32
CA LYS A 188 -1.75 8.41 2.61
C LYS A 188 -3.12 9.08 2.72
N LEU A 189 -3.55 9.81 1.68
CA LEU A 189 -4.86 10.43 1.56
C LEU A 189 -6.03 9.42 1.47
N ASP A 190 -5.75 8.15 1.18
CA ASP A 190 -6.72 7.05 1.21
C ASP A 190 -6.76 6.23 2.50
N GLY A 191 -5.76 6.39 3.39
CA GLY A 191 -5.54 5.43 4.48
C GLY A 191 -5.13 4.03 3.96
N THR A 192 -4.65 3.92 2.73
CA THR A 192 -4.12 2.66 2.14
C THR A 192 -2.60 2.60 2.16
N TYR A 193 -1.95 3.60 2.77
CA TYR A 193 -0.51 3.65 2.90
C TYR A 193 0.02 2.54 3.80
N ASP A 194 1.02 1.83 3.30
CA ASP A 194 1.57 0.62 3.89
C ASP A 194 3.03 0.84 4.17
N MET A 195 3.32 1.13 5.44
CA MET A 195 4.66 1.37 5.98
C MET A 195 5.54 0.11 6.06
N GLY A 196 5.05 -1.05 5.61
CA GLY A 196 5.73 -2.34 5.78
C GLY A 196 5.63 -2.89 7.21
N ILE A 197 5.70 -2.02 8.23
CA ILE A 197 5.28 -2.30 9.60
C ILE A 197 3.80 -1.93 9.75
N MET A 198 3.00 -2.79 10.37
CA MET A 198 1.61 -2.48 10.72
C MET A 198 1.54 -1.95 12.15
N ASP A 199 1.02 -0.74 12.33
CA ASP A 199 0.78 -0.12 13.64
C ASP A 199 -0.73 -0.11 13.94
N LEU A 200 -1.12 -0.54 15.14
CA LEU A 200 -2.50 -0.51 15.63
C LEU A 200 -2.57 0.26 16.95
N GLY A 201 -3.55 1.18 17.09
CA GLY A 201 -3.77 1.94 18.33
C GLY A 201 -2.86 3.18 18.47
N THR A 202 -2.23 3.60 17.37
CA THR A 202 -1.45 4.85 17.29
C THR A 202 -2.27 5.98 16.65
N GLY A 203 -3.26 5.64 15.81
CA GLY A 203 -4.08 6.61 15.06
C GLY A 203 -5.45 6.94 15.68
N GLY A 204 -5.70 6.54 16.94
CA GLY A 204 -7.02 6.64 17.58
C GLY A 204 -7.89 5.38 17.45
N ASP A 205 -7.37 4.29 16.87
CA ASP A 205 -8.07 3.00 16.82
C ASP A 205 -8.40 2.49 18.24
N GLN A 206 -9.61 1.97 18.45
CA GLN A 206 -9.95 1.23 19.67
C GLN A 206 -9.44 -0.21 19.55
N VAL A 207 -8.47 -0.57 20.40
CA VAL A 207 -7.68 -1.80 20.29
C VAL A 207 -7.71 -2.59 21.59
N ARG A 208 -8.43 -3.72 21.53
CA ARG A 208 -8.71 -4.62 22.65
C ARG A 208 -8.04 -5.99 22.49
N ARG A 209 -7.37 -6.45 23.54
CA ARG A 209 -6.80 -7.81 23.62
C ARG A 209 -7.93 -8.80 23.96
N LEU A 210 -8.36 -9.61 23.00
CA LEU A 210 -9.52 -10.49 23.12
C LEU A 210 -9.19 -11.83 23.80
N GLU A 211 -8.02 -12.38 23.51
CA GLU A 211 -7.53 -13.69 23.95
C GLU A 211 -5.99 -13.67 23.92
N THR A 212 -5.33 -14.43 24.78
CA THR A 212 -3.87 -14.62 24.75
C THR A 212 -3.54 -16.06 25.12
N ARG A 213 -3.01 -16.83 24.17
CA ARG A 213 -2.50 -18.18 24.40
C ARG A 213 -1.00 -18.11 24.63
N VAL A 214 -0.54 -18.77 25.68
CA VAL A 214 0.86 -18.74 26.13
C VAL A 214 1.45 -20.14 25.96
N PHE A 215 2.54 -20.21 25.21
CA PHE A 215 3.34 -21.42 25.00
C PHE A 215 4.68 -21.27 25.72
N VAL A 216 5.03 -22.27 26.53
CA VAL A 216 6.30 -22.30 27.28
C VAL A 216 7.06 -23.56 26.90
N GLY A 217 8.27 -23.37 26.40
CA GLY A 217 9.19 -24.45 26.01
C GLY A 217 10.57 -24.28 26.63
N LYS A 218 11.47 -25.20 26.29
CA LYS A 218 12.89 -25.17 26.67
C LYS A 218 13.74 -25.23 25.41
N ALA A 219 14.83 -24.48 25.40
CA ALA A 219 15.91 -24.55 24.43
C ALA A 219 17.25 -24.67 25.19
N ASP A 220 18.34 -24.94 24.47
CA ASP A 220 19.67 -25.23 25.02
C ASP A 220 20.23 -24.14 25.96
N LYS A 221 19.68 -22.93 25.89
CA LYS A 221 20.09 -21.74 26.67
C LYS A 221 19.04 -21.26 27.68
N GLY A 222 17.97 -22.02 27.92
CA GLY A 222 16.95 -21.74 28.93
C GLY A 222 15.51 -21.95 28.47
N GLY A 223 14.56 -21.58 29.33
CA GLY A 223 13.14 -21.55 28.98
C GLY A 223 12.79 -20.39 28.07
N PHE A 224 11.81 -20.58 27.17
CA PHE A 224 11.27 -19.52 26.31
C PHE A 224 9.76 -19.38 26.46
N ARG A 225 9.25 -18.15 26.25
CA ARG A 225 7.80 -17.84 26.23
C ARG A 225 7.43 -17.28 24.87
N VAL A 226 6.41 -17.87 24.25
CA VAL A 226 5.79 -17.36 23.01
C VAL A 226 4.30 -17.16 23.27
N GLU A 227 3.71 -16.14 22.67
CA GLU A 227 2.31 -15.79 22.86
C GLU A 227 1.60 -15.67 21.51
N MET A 228 0.44 -16.32 21.36
CA MET A 228 -0.51 -16.06 20.28
C MET A 228 -1.62 -15.18 20.83
N GLN A 229 -1.56 -13.90 20.49
CA GLN A 229 -2.47 -12.86 20.97
C GLN A 229 -3.52 -12.56 19.90
N LYS A 230 -4.79 -12.63 20.29
CA LYS A 230 -5.92 -12.28 19.44
C LYS A 230 -6.32 -10.84 19.73
N ILE A 231 -6.04 -9.96 18.78
CA ILE A 231 -6.29 -8.51 18.89
C ILE A 231 -7.57 -8.18 18.12
N GLY A 232 -8.53 -7.58 18.80
CA GLY A 232 -9.71 -6.99 18.18
C GLY A 232 -9.49 -5.50 17.98
N VAL A 233 -9.69 -5.00 16.77
CA VAL A 233 -9.71 -3.57 16.47
C VAL A 233 -11.13 -3.20 16.05
N GLU A 234 -11.72 -2.22 16.72
CA GLU A 234 -12.97 -1.63 16.26
C GLU A 234 -12.66 -0.66 15.12
N ARG A 235 -13.42 -0.78 14.03
CA ARG A 235 -13.44 0.13 12.88
C ARG A 235 -14.88 0.56 12.64
N GLY A 236 -15.18 1.21 11.52
CA GLY A 236 -16.53 1.70 11.26
C GLY A 236 -16.63 3.19 11.49
N LEU A 237 -17.86 3.69 11.56
CA LEU A 237 -18.16 5.11 11.68
C LEU A 237 -19.57 5.29 12.27
N SER A 238 -19.68 5.92 13.43
CA SER A 238 -20.97 6.21 14.06
C SER A 238 -21.79 7.20 13.24
N TRP A 239 -23.09 7.32 13.54
CA TRP A 239 -23.94 8.31 12.87
C TRP A 239 -23.40 9.74 13.05
N ASN A 240 -22.92 10.09 14.24
CA ASN A 240 -22.45 11.45 14.53
C ASN A 240 -21.19 11.82 13.75
N GLU A 241 -20.26 10.89 13.57
CA GLU A 241 -19.06 11.09 12.76
C GLU A 241 -19.40 11.13 11.26
N ALA A 242 -20.28 10.24 10.79
CA ALA A 242 -20.77 10.23 9.41
C ALA A 242 -21.53 11.52 9.05
N TYR A 243 -22.35 12.04 9.97
CA TYR A 243 -23.09 13.27 9.79
C TYR A 243 -22.21 14.53 9.91
N THR A 244 -21.10 14.46 10.64
CA THR A 244 -20.06 15.51 10.63
C THR A 244 -19.33 15.54 9.29
N LEU A 245 -18.84 14.40 8.80
CA LEU A 245 -18.22 14.27 7.47
C LEU A 245 -19.17 14.69 6.34
N TYR A 246 -20.47 14.40 6.46
CA TYR A 246 -21.48 14.89 5.52
C TYR A 246 -21.54 16.43 5.46
N LYS A 247 -21.42 17.13 6.60
CA LYS A 247 -21.41 18.62 6.62
C LYS A 247 -20.14 19.24 6.04
N GLU A 248 -19.02 18.52 6.08
CA GLU A 248 -17.77 18.95 5.45
C GLU A 248 -17.84 18.85 3.91
N HIS A 249 -18.65 17.92 3.39
CA HIS A 249 -18.78 17.61 1.96
C HIS A 249 -20.02 18.25 1.31
N ASN A 250 -19.79 19.25 0.46
CA ASN A 250 -20.82 20.18 -0.02
C ASN A 250 -21.00 20.18 -1.57
N SER A 251 -20.91 19.03 -2.24
CA SER A 251 -21.34 18.87 -3.65
C SER A 251 -22.69 18.17 -3.78
N ASP A 252 -23.43 18.45 -4.85
CA ASP A 252 -24.79 17.91 -5.07
C ASP A 252 -24.82 16.37 -5.25
N GLU A 253 -23.70 15.77 -5.63
CA GLU A 253 -23.49 14.30 -5.70
C GLU A 253 -22.93 13.70 -4.39
N ASP A 254 -22.53 14.51 -3.40
CA ASP A 254 -22.12 14.02 -2.07
C ASP A 254 -23.38 13.84 -1.19
N GLY A 255 -23.42 12.82 -0.32
CA GLY A 255 -24.54 12.58 0.61
C GLY A 255 -24.78 11.11 0.97
N PHE A 256 -25.94 10.82 1.56
CA PHE A 256 -26.34 9.47 1.93
C PHE A 256 -27.09 8.75 0.81
N TYR A 257 -26.83 7.45 0.68
CA TYR A 257 -27.32 6.59 -0.40
C TYR A 257 -27.78 5.23 0.17
N VAL A 258 -28.93 4.72 -0.30
CA VAL A 258 -29.53 3.45 0.16
C VAL A 258 -29.67 2.44 -0.97
N SER A 259 -29.42 1.17 -0.68
CA SER A 259 -29.37 0.08 -1.66
C SER A 259 -30.74 -0.24 -2.27
N SER A 260 -30.82 -0.30 -3.60
CA SER A 260 -32.06 -0.55 -4.36
C SER A 260 -32.38 -2.05 -4.56
N GLY A 261 -32.14 -2.89 -3.56
CA GLY A 261 -32.30 -4.35 -3.64
C GLY A 261 -33.44 -4.92 -2.79
N SER A 262 -33.96 -6.09 -3.18
CA SER A 262 -35.07 -6.80 -2.51
C SER A 262 -34.64 -7.55 -1.22
N GLY A 263 -33.79 -6.94 -0.40
CA GLY A 263 -33.28 -7.49 0.86
C GLY A 263 -33.27 -6.42 1.96
N ARG A 264 -32.65 -6.68 3.11
CA ARG A 264 -32.52 -5.63 4.14
C ARG A 264 -31.67 -4.48 3.59
N GLN A 265 -32.24 -3.27 3.62
CA GLN A 265 -31.59 -2.08 3.06
C GLN A 265 -30.26 -1.76 3.75
N VAL A 266 -29.31 -1.32 2.93
CA VAL A 266 -27.93 -0.96 3.30
C VAL A 266 -27.73 0.51 2.97
N ALA A 267 -27.11 1.25 3.89
CA ALA A 267 -26.90 2.70 3.79
C ALA A 267 -25.40 3.00 3.73
N VAL A 268 -25.03 3.94 2.85
CA VAL A 268 -23.64 4.35 2.63
C VAL A 268 -23.56 5.87 2.47
N LEU A 269 -22.45 6.46 2.93
CA LEU A 269 -22.13 7.87 2.77
C LEU A 269 -21.16 7.99 1.62
N VAL A 270 -21.51 8.78 0.62
CA VAL A 270 -20.77 8.96 -0.63
C VAL A 270 -20.25 10.39 -0.69
N TYR A 271 -18.97 10.56 -1.01
CA TYR A 271 -18.40 11.88 -1.23
C TYR A 271 -17.20 11.85 -2.19
N GLY A 272 -17.00 12.92 -2.95
CA GLY A 272 -15.86 13.07 -3.86
C GLY A 272 -14.55 13.32 -3.11
N ILE A 273 -13.44 12.78 -3.62
CA ILE A 273 -12.09 12.99 -3.04
C ILE A 273 -11.28 13.96 -3.92
N GLY A 274 -10.83 15.05 -3.31
CA GLY A 274 -9.98 16.08 -3.90
C GLY A 274 -10.23 17.43 -3.24
N LYS A 275 -9.24 18.35 -3.25
CA LYS A 275 -9.46 19.75 -2.88
C LYS A 275 -10.15 20.48 -4.04
N ARG A 276 -11.07 21.40 -3.76
CA ARG A 276 -11.72 22.29 -4.76
C ARG A 276 -10.78 23.31 -5.42
N ARG A 277 -9.46 23.19 -5.28
CA ARG A 277 -8.48 24.02 -6.01
C ARG A 277 -7.75 23.09 -6.97
N PHE A 278 -7.71 23.50 -8.24
CA PHE A 278 -7.49 22.69 -9.44
C PHE A 278 -8.65 21.75 -9.82
N ASP A 279 -9.40 22.14 -10.86
CA ASP A 279 -10.25 21.24 -11.67
C ASP A 279 -9.46 20.14 -12.40
N SER A 280 -8.14 20.14 -12.23
CA SER A 280 -7.20 19.09 -12.63
C SER A 280 -7.10 17.93 -11.62
N GLY A 281 -7.45 18.17 -10.35
CA GLY A 281 -7.03 17.34 -9.20
C GLY A 281 -8.09 16.44 -8.56
N ALA A 282 -9.34 16.45 -9.06
CA ALA A 282 -10.29 15.39 -8.71
C ALA A 282 -9.78 14.06 -9.31
N ARG A 283 -9.81 12.96 -8.55
CA ARG A 283 -9.37 11.67 -9.10
C ARG A 283 -10.32 11.22 -10.21
N TYR A 284 -9.79 11.09 -11.42
CA TYR A 284 -10.55 10.73 -12.60
C TYR A 284 -10.20 9.32 -13.07
N SER A 285 -11.21 8.45 -13.24
CA SER A 285 -11.00 7.17 -13.91
C SER A 285 -10.92 7.40 -15.42
N ILE A 286 -9.80 7.01 -16.03
CA ILE A 286 -9.68 6.88 -17.48
C ILE A 286 -10.41 5.60 -17.89
N TYR A 287 -11.42 5.71 -18.75
CA TYR A 287 -12.10 4.57 -19.37
C TYR A 287 -12.12 4.77 -20.88
N GLN A 288 -11.45 3.88 -21.63
CA GLN A 288 -11.64 3.81 -23.08
C GLN A 288 -13.01 3.17 -23.35
N PRO A 289 -13.95 3.86 -24.02
CA PRO A 289 -15.17 3.21 -24.46
C PRO A 289 -14.81 2.19 -25.55
N TYR A 290 -15.15 0.91 -25.33
CA TYR A 290 -15.08 -0.10 -26.38
C TYR A 290 -15.98 0.35 -27.55
N THR A 291 -15.36 0.69 -28.68
CA THR A 291 -16.02 1.37 -29.79
C THR A 291 -16.98 0.45 -30.53
N TYR A 292 -18.28 0.76 -30.49
CA TYR A 292 -19.27 0.19 -31.41
C TYR A 292 -19.38 0.95 -32.74
N PHE A 293 -18.62 2.05 -32.89
CA PHE A 293 -18.51 2.85 -34.11
C PHE A 293 -17.02 3.11 -34.40
N GLY A 294 -16.57 2.75 -35.61
CA GLY A 294 -15.15 2.66 -35.99
C GLY A 294 -14.44 3.99 -36.21
N LEU A 295 -14.39 4.85 -35.20
CA LEU A 295 -13.55 6.04 -35.17
C LEU A 295 -12.08 5.68 -34.82
N PRO A 296 -11.08 6.41 -35.34
CA PRO A 296 -9.69 6.24 -34.92
C PRO A 296 -9.53 6.48 -33.42
N LEU A 297 -8.81 5.58 -32.73
CA LEU A 297 -8.66 5.60 -31.27
C LEU A 297 -8.07 6.93 -30.74
N ALA A 298 -7.30 7.63 -31.56
CA ALA A 298 -6.68 8.93 -31.26
C ALA A 298 -7.63 10.14 -31.27
N LEU A 299 -8.88 9.99 -31.73
CA LEU A 299 -9.87 11.08 -31.84
C LEU A 299 -10.99 11.00 -30.79
N LEU A 300 -10.96 10.01 -29.89
CA LEU A 300 -11.95 9.88 -28.82
C LEU A 300 -11.53 10.71 -27.60
N PRO A 301 -12.33 11.69 -27.13
CA PRO A 301 -12.01 12.43 -25.94
C PRO A 301 -12.04 11.49 -24.72
N ILE A 302 -10.91 11.42 -24.00
CA ILE A 302 -10.79 10.57 -22.81
C ILE A 302 -11.69 11.13 -21.71
N ALA A 303 -12.85 10.49 -21.53
CA ALA A 303 -13.84 10.90 -20.54
C ALA A 303 -13.30 10.72 -19.12
N LYS A 304 -13.14 11.84 -18.42
CA LYS A 304 -12.64 11.93 -17.05
C LYS A 304 -13.80 11.79 -16.05
N PHE A 305 -13.97 10.61 -15.45
CA PHE A 305 -15.08 10.35 -14.49
C PHE A 305 -14.66 10.55 -13.03
N ARG A 306 -15.27 11.52 -12.32
CA ARG A 306 -14.98 11.82 -10.90
C ARG A 306 -15.17 10.58 -10.03
N LEU A 307 -14.18 10.30 -9.19
CA LEU A 307 -14.17 9.18 -8.26
C LEU A 307 -14.64 9.58 -6.85
N TYR A 308 -15.38 8.66 -6.24
CA TYR A 308 -16.06 8.85 -4.95
C TYR A 308 -15.59 7.83 -3.93
N ALA A 309 -15.45 8.29 -2.69
CA ALA A 309 -15.42 7.44 -1.51
C ALA A 309 -16.81 6.80 -1.30
N VAL A 310 -16.82 5.54 -0.87
CA VAL A 310 -18.03 4.90 -0.32
C VAL A 310 -17.72 4.52 1.12
N THR A 311 -18.33 5.24 2.05
CA THR A 311 -18.15 5.08 3.49
C THR A 311 -19.31 4.29 4.06
N ARG A 312 -19.05 3.29 4.91
CA ARG A 312 -20.06 2.40 5.49
C ARG A 312 -19.99 2.42 7.02
N PRO A 313 -21.14 2.28 7.72
CA PRO A 313 -21.17 2.22 9.19
C PRO A 313 -20.21 1.17 9.76
N SER A 314 -20.10 -0.01 9.15
CA SER A 314 -19.36 -1.14 9.72
C SER A 314 -17.87 -1.23 9.39
N ILE A 315 -17.37 -0.47 8.41
CA ILE A 315 -15.95 -0.53 7.99
C ILE A 315 -15.29 0.83 7.74
N GLY A 316 -16.03 1.94 7.85
CA GLY A 316 -15.53 3.27 7.50
C GLY A 316 -15.42 3.46 5.99
N ARG A 317 -14.46 4.28 5.55
CA ARG A 317 -14.20 4.59 4.14
C ARG A 317 -13.70 3.36 3.38
N SER A 318 -14.32 3.05 2.24
CA SER A 318 -13.81 2.05 1.30
C SER A 318 -12.46 2.49 0.72
N PRO A 319 -11.41 1.63 0.74
CA PRO A 319 -10.13 1.94 0.11
C PRO A 319 -10.22 1.92 -1.42
N LYS A 320 -11.20 1.20 -1.99
CA LYS A 320 -11.51 1.28 -3.42
C LYS A 320 -12.51 2.42 -3.66
N LEU A 321 -12.09 3.38 -4.48
CA LEU A 321 -12.96 4.43 -5.02
C LEU A 321 -13.74 3.90 -6.24
N ILE A 322 -14.91 4.48 -6.50
CA ILE A 322 -15.75 4.11 -7.66
C ILE A 322 -16.35 5.34 -8.34
N THR A 323 -16.83 5.17 -9.58
CA THR A 323 -17.51 6.24 -10.34
C THR A 323 -18.95 6.42 -9.85
N MET A 324 -19.55 7.60 -10.06
CA MET A 324 -20.97 7.82 -9.77
C MET A 324 -21.87 6.84 -10.55
N ALA A 325 -21.51 6.50 -11.79
CA ALA A 325 -22.21 5.49 -12.58
C ALA A 325 -22.19 4.09 -11.97
N ASP A 326 -21.22 3.75 -11.09
CA ASP A 326 -21.20 2.48 -10.36
C ASP A 326 -21.87 2.55 -8.98
N ILE A 327 -22.17 3.77 -8.50
CA ILE A 327 -22.98 4.02 -7.30
C ILE A 327 -24.45 3.90 -7.68
N THR A 328 -24.92 4.67 -8.66
CA THR A 328 -26.35 4.76 -9.05
C THR A 328 -26.94 3.45 -9.57
N LYS A 329 -26.12 2.55 -10.15
CA LYS A 329 -26.51 1.16 -10.49
C LYS A 329 -26.98 0.32 -9.28
N ARG A 330 -26.69 0.74 -8.05
CA ARG A 330 -26.88 -0.07 -6.82
C ARG A 330 -27.52 0.69 -5.67
N PHE A 331 -27.34 2.01 -5.60
CA PHE A 331 -27.85 2.85 -4.52
C PHE A 331 -28.53 4.11 -5.05
N ILE A 332 -29.59 4.53 -4.37
CA ILE A 332 -30.37 5.74 -4.64
C ILE A 332 -30.03 6.77 -3.55
N LYS A 333 -29.88 8.06 -3.90
CA LYS A 333 -29.62 9.13 -2.92
C LYS A 333 -30.86 9.36 -2.05
N VAL A 334 -30.69 9.55 -0.76
CA VAL A 334 -31.77 9.78 0.23
C VAL A 334 -31.46 10.96 1.13
N ALA A 335 -32.44 11.42 1.91
CA ALA A 335 -32.19 12.42 2.95
C ALA A 335 -31.39 11.81 4.12
N PRO A 336 -30.59 12.60 4.86
CA PRO A 336 -29.91 12.13 6.07
C PRO A 336 -30.85 11.51 7.10
N GLU A 337 -32.09 12.01 7.19
CA GLU A 337 -33.11 11.58 8.13
C GLU A 337 -33.57 10.13 7.84
N ASP A 338 -33.79 9.79 6.57
CA ASP A 338 -34.11 8.43 6.11
C ASP A 338 -32.91 7.48 6.32
N ALA A 339 -31.70 7.99 6.05
CA ALA A 339 -30.47 7.22 6.19
C ALA A 339 -30.12 6.90 7.65
N LYS A 340 -30.45 7.79 8.59
CA LYS A 340 -30.04 7.71 9.99
C LYS A 340 -30.38 6.36 10.63
N LYS A 341 -31.66 5.99 10.63
CA LYS A 341 -32.12 4.75 11.29
C LYS A 341 -31.46 3.52 10.68
N LEU A 342 -31.35 3.48 9.34
CA LEU A 342 -30.65 2.40 8.65
C LEU A 342 -29.16 2.36 9.04
N TRP A 343 -28.50 3.51 9.18
CA TRP A 343 -27.09 3.60 9.56
C TRP A 343 -26.84 3.06 10.97
N GLU A 344 -27.68 3.44 11.93
CA GLU A 344 -27.61 3.00 13.33
C GLU A 344 -27.87 1.48 13.44
N ASP A 345 -28.95 0.97 12.82
CA ASP A 345 -29.24 -0.46 12.65
C ASP A 345 -28.02 -1.27 12.13
N GLN A 346 -27.31 -0.73 11.14
CA GLN A 346 -26.13 -1.36 10.54
C GLN A 346 -24.87 -1.24 11.41
N TYR A 347 -24.70 -0.12 12.11
CA TYR A 347 -23.54 0.16 12.96
C TYR A 347 -23.51 -0.72 14.22
N GLU A 348 -24.69 -0.96 14.80
CA GLU A 348 -24.87 -1.90 15.91
C GLU A 348 -24.83 -3.35 15.41
N GLY A 349 -25.66 -3.69 14.42
CA GLY A 349 -25.80 -5.06 13.92
C GLY A 349 -24.49 -5.66 13.39
N ALA A 350 -23.58 -4.83 12.87
CA ALA A 350 -22.28 -5.27 12.37
C ALA A 350 -21.24 -5.62 13.45
N ASN A 351 -21.48 -5.36 14.73
CA ASN A 351 -20.58 -5.86 15.79
C ASN A 351 -20.58 -7.40 15.78
N ASP A 352 -21.77 -7.98 15.87
CA ASP A 352 -21.97 -9.41 16.08
C ASP A 352 -22.38 -10.20 14.82
N ASN A 353 -22.78 -9.52 13.73
CA ASN A 353 -23.12 -10.14 12.45
C ASN A 353 -22.16 -9.72 11.33
N CYS A 354 -21.84 -10.63 10.42
CA CYS A 354 -21.22 -10.26 9.14
C CYS A 354 -22.27 -9.67 8.17
N HIS A 355 -21.83 -8.93 7.16
CA HIS A 355 -22.71 -8.28 6.18
C HIS A 355 -23.62 -9.26 5.44
N HIS A 356 -23.16 -10.49 5.18
CA HIS A 356 -24.00 -11.54 4.59
C HIS A 356 -25.18 -11.92 5.49
N THR A 357 -24.93 -12.06 6.79
CA THR A 357 -25.95 -12.38 7.80
C THR A 357 -26.88 -11.18 8.03
N TYR A 358 -26.37 -9.95 8.00
CA TYR A 358 -27.20 -8.73 8.09
C TYR A 358 -28.17 -8.57 6.90
N VAL A 359 -27.71 -8.76 5.65
CA VAL A 359 -28.53 -8.52 4.44
C VAL A 359 -29.42 -9.73 4.09
N ASN A 360 -28.89 -10.95 4.21
CA ASN A 360 -29.53 -12.19 3.72
C ASN A 360 -30.01 -13.13 4.84
N GLY A 361 -29.85 -12.76 6.12
CA GLY A 361 -30.16 -13.61 7.28
C GLY A 361 -29.23 -14.80 7.49
N LYS A 362 -28.28 -15.08 6.57
CA LYS A 362 -27.37 -16.24 6.64
C LYS A 362 -26.04 -15.99 5.93
N CYS A 363 -24.96 -16.54 6.48
CA CYS A 363 -23.64 -16.58 5.85
C CYS A 363 -23.19 -18.02 5.59
N LYS A 364 -22.74 -18.31 4.36
CA LYS A 364 -22.20 -19.62 3.98
C LYS A 364 -20.95 -19.99 4.79
N SER A 365 -20.09 -19.04 5.12
CA SER A 365 -18.88 -19.28 5.92
C SER A 365 -19.24 -19.67 7.36
N GLU A 366 -20.14 -18.92 7.99
CA GLU A 366 -20.53 -19.13 9.39
C GLU A 366 -21.30 -20.46 9.54
N ALA A 367 -22.12 -20.83 8.54
CA ALA A 367 -22.78 -22.13 8.44
C ALA A 367 -21.81 -23.33 8.25
N MET A 368 -20.55 -23.09 7.87
CA MET A 368 -19.48 -24.10 7.81
C MET A 368 -18.53 -24.02 9.02
N GLY A 369 -18.89 -23.30 10.10
CA GLY A 369 -18.04 -23.12 11.28
C GLY A 369 -16.80 -22.24 11.04
N VAL A 370 -16.84 -21.39 10.01
CA VAL A 370 -15.77 -20.44 9.65
C VAL A 370 -16.23 -19.01 9.92
N TYR A 371 -15.53 -18.35 10.85
CA TYR A 371 -15.80 -16.96 11.23
C TYR A 371 -15.69 -16.01 10.02
N CYS A 372 -16.71 -15.17 9.79
CA CYS A 372 -16.77 -14.27 8.65
C CYS A 372 -16.52 -12.82 9.04
N GLU A 373 -15.36 -12.26 8.70
CA GLU A 373 -15.00 -10.85 8.97
C GLU A 373 -15.65 -9.84 8.00
N VAL A 374 -16.37 -10.31 6.98
CA VAL A 374 -16.86 -9.47 5.88
C VAL A 374 -17.90 -8.49 6.40
N GLY A 375 -17.52 -7.22 6.49
CA GLY A 375 -18.37 -6.13 6.97
C GLY A 375 -18.70 -6.17 8.46
N ARG A 376 -17.93 -6.90 9.29
CA ARG A 376 -17.99 -6.79 10.75
C ARG A 376 -17.29 -5.53 11.25
N ARG A 377 -17.81 -4.93 12.33
CA ARG A 377 -17.25 -3.73 12.97
C ARG A 377 -15.95 -4.02 13.74
N THR A 378 -15.83 -5.18 14.37
CA THR A 378 -14.55 -5.67 14.90
C THR A 378 -13.80 -6.45 13.82
N ARG A 379 -12.54 -6.07 13.56
CA ARG A 379 -11.57 -6.87 12.79
C ARG A 379 -10.65 -7.62 13.74
N THR A 380 -10.35 -8.89 13.45
CA THR A 380 -9.40 -9.66 14.26
C THR A 380 -8.03 -9.71 13.59
N TYR A 381 -6.98 -9.54 14.40
CA TYR A 381 -5.59 -9.81 14.02
C TYR A 381 -5.02 -10.86 14.98
N PHE A 382 -4.15 -11.73 14.47
CA PHE A 382 -3.48 -12.77 15.25
C PHE A 382 -1.98 -12.45 15.27
N VAL A 383 -1.45 -12.17 16.45
CA VAL A 383 -0.08 -11.70 16.66
C VAL A 383 0.71 -12.75 17.42
N LEU A 384 1.78 -13.25 16.80
CA LEU A 384 2.75 -14.12 17.45
C LEU A 384 3.85 -13.25 18.06
N SER A 385 3.96 -13.21 19.39
CA SER A 385 4.87 -12.34 20.13
C SER A 385 5.70 -13.12 21.17
N GLY A 386 6.65 -12.43 21.83
CA GLY A 386 7.62 -13.07 22.74
C GLY A 386 8.83 -13.62 21.99
N SER A 387 9.34 -14.78 22.43
CA SER A 387 10.54 -15.45 21.91
C SER A 387 10.31 -16.16 20.56
N VAL A 388 9.75 -15.46 19.56
CA VAL A 388 9.31 -16.04 18.27
C VAL A 388 10.43 -16.83 17.56
N LEU A 389 11.68 -16.38 17.66
CA LEU A 389 12.85 -17.08 17.08
C LEU A 389 13.05 -18.49 17.66
N SER A 390 12.64 -18.75 18.91
CA SER A 390 12.75 -20.07 19.56
C SER A 390 11.75 -21.11 19.03
N VAL A 391 10.75 -20.69 18.25
CA VAL A 391 9.79 -21.57 17.56
C VAL A 391 9.81 -21.38 16.04
N TRP A 392 10.82 -20.68 15.51
CA TRP A 392 10.91 -20.34 14.09
C TRP A 392 10.81 -21.54 13.13
N PRO A 393 11.42 -22.72 13.41
CA PRO A 393 11.26 -23.90 12.54
C PRO A 393 9.81 -24.36 12.41
N VAL A 394 9.00 -24.25 13.47
CA VAL A 394 7.57 -24.59 13.47
C VAL A 394 6.76 -23.56 12.67
N VAL A 395 7.15 -22.29 12.74
CA VAL A 395 6.55 -21.20 11.95
C VAL A 395 6.88 -21.39 10.46
N GLU A 396 8.13 -21.71 10.11
CA GLU A 396 8.55 -22.00 8.74
C GLU A 396 7.85 -23.23 8.17
N GLU A 397 7.77 -24.33 8.92
CA GLU A 397 7.04 -25.55 8.52
C GLU A 397 5.61 -25.22 8.08
N VAL A 398 4.84 -24.55 8.95
CA VAL A 398 3.43 -24.22 8.70
C VAL A 398 3.23 -23.22 7.55
N LEU A 399 4.21 -22.35 7.28
CA LEU A 399 4.14 -21.31 6.24
C LEU A 399 4.82 -21.70 4.91
N SER A 400 5.54 -22.82 4.88
CA SER A 400 6.21 -23.38 3.69
C SER A 400 5.24 -23.96 2.66
N ASP A 401 3.97 -24.13 3.04
CA ASP A 401 2.86 -24.56 2.18
C ASP A 401 2.75 -23.68 0.92
N ARG A 402 2.36 -24.27 -0.22
CA ARG A 402 3.01 -24.03 -1.53
C ARG A 402 2.98 -22.60 -2.13
N ASP A 403 2.26 -21.65 -1.53
CA ASP A 403 2.02 -20.33 -2.13
C ASP A 403 2.96 -19.22 -1.60
N ARG A 404 4.20 -19.22 -2.11
CA ARG A 404 5.29 -18.29 -1.71
C ARG A 404 4.96 -16.79 -1.88
N LYS A 405 3.87 -16.42 -2.56
CA LYS A 405 3.41 -15.02 -2.66
C LYS A 405 2.53 -14.59 -1.49
N ALA A 406 1.91 -15.52 -0.77
CA ALA A 406 1.01 -15.25 0.35
C ALA A 406 1.72 -15.25 1.72
N SER A 407 2.77 -16.06 1.90
CA SER A 407 3.44 -16.28 3.20
C SER A 407 4.40 -15.16 3.67
N ARG A 408 4.31 -13.93 3.15
CA ARG A 408 5.19 -12.82 3.62
C ARG A 408 4.69 -12.26 4.96
N MET A 409 5.14 -12.88 6.04
CA MET A 409 4.94 -12.42 7.41
C MET A 409 5.27 -10.93 7.57
N GLN A 410 4.41 -10.20 8.28
CA GLN A 410 4.53 -8.77 8.53
C GLN A 410 4.79 -8.50 10.01
N VAL A 411 5.72 -7.59 10.33
CA VAL A 411 5.92 -7.11 11.70
C VAL A 411 4.77 -6.19 12.08
N ILE A 412 4.18 -6.43 13.25
CA ILE A 412 3.04 -5.68 13.77
C ILE A 412 3.36 -5.14 15.17
N ARG A 413 3.12 -3.85 15.38
CA ARG A 413 3.18 -3.19 16.69
C ARG A 413 1.75 -2.82 17.10
N VAL A 414 1.37 -3.19 18.31
CA VAL A 414 0.01 -3.01 18.82
C VAL A 414 0.08 -2.26 20.15
N ARG A 415 -0.63 -1.16 20.24
CA ARG A 415 -0.84 -0.40 21.48
C ARG A 415 -2.30 -0.59 21.88
N THR A 416 -2.55 -1.18 23.05
CA THR A 416 -3.92 -1.31 23.56
C THR A 416 -4.36 -0.05 24.29
N GLU A 417 -5.67 0.08 24.54
CA GLU A 417 -6.27 1.11 25.39
C GLU A 417 -5.67 1.17 26.82
N GLN A 418 -5.07 0.07 27.29
CA GLN A 418 -4.37 -0.05 28.58
C GLN A 418 -2.86 0.33 28.50
N ASP A 419 -2.44 1.03 27.44
CA ASP A 419 -1.04 1.30 27.05
C ASP A 419 -0.11 0.05 27.02
N GLN A 420 -0.68 -1.15 26.86
CA GLN A 420 0.13 -2.36 26.70
C GLN A 420 0.71 -2.36 25.28
N LYS A 421 2.05 -2.36 25.19
CA LYS A 421 2.80 -2.34 23.93
C LYS A 421 3.24 -3.76 23.59
N ILE A 422 2.68 -4.27 22.52
CA ILE A 422 2.94 -5.58 21.94
C ILE A 422 3.73 -5.37 20.64
N VAL A 423 4.77 -6.18 20.44
CA VAL A 423 5.48 -6.28 19.16
C VAL A 423 5.57 -7.76 18.80
N GLY A 424 5.25 -8.09 17.56
CA GLY A 424 5.24 -9.47 17.09
C GLY A 424 5.06 -9.57 15.59
N VAL A 425 4.65 -10.76 15.15
CA VAL A 425 4.48 -11.11 13.74
C VAL A 425 3.01 -11.41 13.47
N LEU A 426 2.46 -10.80 12.41
CA LEU A 426 1.09 -11.02 11.97
C LEU A 426 0.94 -12.39 11.30
N VAL A 427 0.07 -13.24 11.85
CA VAL A 427 -0.28 -14.55 11.31
C VAL A 427 -1.64 -14.48 10.61
N LEU A 428 -1.72 -14.93 9.35
CA LEU A 428 -2.98 -14.95 8.61
C LEU A 428 -3.94 -16.00 9.20
N PRO A 429 -5.26 -15.72 9.33
CA PRO A 429 -6.23 -16.59 10.02
C PRO A 429 -6.23 -18.07 9.57
N GLN A 430 -5.95 -18.32 8.28
CA GLN A 430 -5.83 -19.65 7.69
C GLN A 430 -4.72 -20.52 8.31
N PHE A 431 -3.64 -19.92 8.80
CA PHE A 431 -2.51 -20.62 9.39
C PHE A 431 -2.64 -20.77 10.91
N VAL A 432 -3.43 -19.91 11.58
CA VAL A 432 -3.54 -19.86 13.06
C VAL A 432 -3.92 -21.22 13.65
N ARG A 433 -4.89 -21.94 13.08
CA ARG A 433 -5.29 -23.27 13.60
C ARG A 433 -4.16 -24.30 13.47
N LYS A 434 -3.46 -24.36 12.32
CA LYS A 434 -2.30 -25.25 12.11
C LYS A 434 -1.16 -24.90 13.08
N LEU A 435 -0.83 -23.61 13.19
CA LEU A 435 0.29 -23.11 13.98
C LEU A 435 0.08 -23.29 15.48
N VAL A 436 -1.13 -23.03 16.00
CA VAL A 436 -1.45 -23.28 17.41
C VAL A 436 -1.31 -24.76 17.75
N ALA A 437 -1.83 -25.67 16.94
CA ALA A 437 -1.68 -27.12 17.18
C ALA A 437 -0.20 -27.55 17.22
N ARG A 438 0.62 -27.13 16.24
CA ARG A 438 2.06 -27.44 16.23
C ARG A 438 2.83 -26.80 17.38
N LEU A 439 2.41 -25.62 17.86
CA LEU A 439 2.97 -25.00 19.08
C LEU A 439 2.54 -25.72 20.36
N GLU A 440 1.34 -26.29 20.42
CA GLU A 440 0.85 -27.13 21.52
C GLU A 440 1.60 -28.47 21.58
N GLU A 441 1.94 -29.06 20.44
CA GLU A 441 2.81 -30.25 20.34
C GLU A 441 4.28 -29.96 20.70
N HIS A 442 4.82 -28.80 20.29
CA HIS A 442 6.23 -28.45 20.46
C HIS A 442 6.56 -27.87 21.85
N CYS A 443 5.59 -27.27 22.56
CA CYS A 443 5.85 -26.54 23.80
C CYS A 443 5.36 -27.30 25.04
N SER A 444 6.25 -27.50 26.01
CA SER A 444 6.01 -28.26 27.26
C SER A 444 4.82 -27.80 28.12
N ARG A 445 4.26 -26.60 27.90
CA ARG A 445 3.05 -26.11 28.54
C ARG A 445 2.35 -25.08 27.65
N CYS A 446 1.06 -25.32 27.35
CA CYS A 446 0.15 -24.33 26.78
C CYS A 446 -0.90 -23.91 27.83
N PHE A 447 -1.32 -22.65 27.84
CA PHE A 447 -2.52 -22.18 28.56
C PHE A 447 -3.06 -20.88 27.96
N VAL A 448 -4.32 -20.56 28.24
CA VAL A 448 -4.92 -19.26 27.92
C VAL A 448 -4.81 -18.33 29.13
N GLU A 449 -4.34 -17.09 28.97
CA GLU A 449 -4.50 -16.07 30.01
C GLU A 449 -5.99 -15.73 30.14
N ALA A 450 -6.54 -15.87 31.36
CA ALA A 450 -7.85 -15.36 31.67
C ALA A 450 -7.88 -13.83 31.48
N LYS A 451 -9.00 -13.30 31.01
CA LYS A 451 -9.21 -11.85 31.02
C LYS A 451 -9.11 -11.34 32.47
N LYS A 452 -8.30 -10.31 32.68
CA LYS A 452 -8.54 -9.41 33.81
C LYS A 452 -9.77 -8.60 33.48
N GLU A 453 -10.90 -8.98 34.08
CA GLU A 453 -12.05 -8.08 34.15
C GLU A 453 -11.72 -7.07 35.25
N ASP A 454 -11.22 -5.90 34.83
CA ASP A 454 -10.88 -4.80 35.73
C ASP A 454 -12.17 -4.22 36.32
N ASN A 455 -12.62 -4.85 37.41
CA ASN A 455 -13.89 -4.62 38.08
C ASN A 455 -13.89 -3.26 38.83
N LYS A 456 -13.98 -2.17 38.08
CA LYS A 456 -14.04 -0.80 38.62
C LYS A 456 -15.39 -0.49 39.23
N ASP A 457 -15.42 -0.57 40.55
CA ASP A 457 -16.10 0.37 41.46
C ASP A 457 -17.59 0.64 41.17
N LYS A 458 -18.43 -0.26 41.69
CA LYS A 458 -19.75 0.12 42.23
C LYS A 458 -19.78 -0.12 43.74
N SER A 459 -18.93 0.60 44.46
CA SER A 459 -18.80 0.53 45.92
C SER A 459 -18.32 1.84 46.54
N ASN A 460 -19.11 2.91 46.34
CA ASN A 460 -19.49 3.92 47.33
C ASN A 460 -20.53 4.88 46.71
#